data_AF-A0A1W9LJS6-F1
#
_entry.id   AF-A0A1W9LJS6-F1
#
_cell.length_a   1.000
_cell.length_b   1.000
_cell.length_c   1.000
_cell.angle_alpha   90.00
_cell.angle_beta   90.00
_cell.angle_gamma   90.00
#
_symmetry.space_group_name_H-M   'P 1'
#
loop_
_entity.id
_entity.type
_entity.pdbx_description
1 polymer ?
#
loop_
_entity_poly.entity_id
_entity_poly.type
_entity_poly.pdbx_seq_one_letter_code
_entity_poly.pdbx_strand_id
1 'polypeptide(L)'
;MKILLDLSKHCIETEAKRIYEESLKLYFKAPDSKRPGLEEKIEGLRNFLEHSDFNHLRSSNPVFAGREGGKAVLHLLGGDLFEIEIDGTLYKPKGKDRRQS
;
A
#
# COMPACT_ATOMS: atom_id res chain seq x y z
N MET A 1 8.95 -5.60 3.94
CA MET A 1 8.43 -4.62 4.94
C MET A 1 6.91 -4.76 5.11
N LYS A 2 6.33 -4.47 6.28
CA LYS A 2 4.86 -4.51 6.49
C LYS A 2 4.34 -3.12 6.85
N ILE A 3 3.20 -2.72 6.26
CA ILE A 3 2.58 -1.41 6.46
C ILE A 3 1.12 -1.63 6.83
N LEU A 4 0.70 -1.09 7.97
CA LEU A 4 -0.69 -1.14 8.42
C LEU A 4 -1.49 -0.05 7.71
N LEU A 5 -2.58 -0.43 7.06
CA LEU A 5 -3.52 0.44 6.37
C LEU A 5 -4.87 0.38 7.11
N ASP A 6 -5.29 1.51 7.66
CA ASP A 6 -6.60 1.64 8.31
C ASP A 6 -7.67 2.01 7.28
N LEU A 7 -8.50 1.03 6.90
CA LEU A 7 -9.56 1.21 5.91
C LEU A 7 -10.89 1.58 6.57
N SER A 8 -10.87 1.97 7.85
CA SER A 8 -12.07 2.28 8.63
C SER A 8 -12.83 3.49 8.10
N LYS A 9 -12.10 4.43 7.49
CA LYS A 9 -12.66 5.71 6.99
C LYS A 9 -12.36 5.99 5.53
N HIS A 10 -11.43 5.24 4.94
CA HIS A 10 -10.86 5.54 3.63
C HIS A 10 -10.66 4.25 2.83
N CYS A 11 -10.73 4.36 1.50
CA CYS A 11 -10.33 3.25 0.63
C CYS A 11 -8.83 2.97 0.76
N ILE A 12 -8.42 1.77 0.37
CA ILE A 12 -7.02 1.33 0.41
C ILE A 12 -6.05 2.26 -0.32
N GLU A 13 -6.45 2.81 -1.47
CA GLU A 13 -5.67 3.77 -2.24
C GLU A 13 -5.45 5.08 -1.48
N THR A 14 -6.51 5.62 -0.86
CA THR A 14 -6.46 6.89 -0.12
C THR A 14 -5.62 6.76 1.14
N GLU A 15 -5.78 5.65 1.87
CA GLU A 15 -4.97 5.41 3.07
C GLU A 15 -3.50 5.17 2.71
N ALA A 16 -3.21 4.36 1.67
CA ALA A 16 -1.85 4.15 1.20
C ALA A 16 -1.17 5.47 0.76
N LYS A 17 -1.91 6.34 0.05
CA LYS A 17 -1.44 7.68 -0.32
C LYS A 17 -1.14 8.54 0.89
N ARG A 18 -2.02 8.52 1.90
CA ARG A 18 -1.82 9.26 3.15
C ARG A 18 -0.56 8.82 3.89
N ILE A 19 -0.33 7.51 4.03
CA ILE A 19 0.87 6.97 4.67
C ILE A 19 2.12 7.31 3.84
N TYR A 20 2.02 7.30 2.51
CA TYR A 20 3.12 7.71 1.63
C TYR A 20 3.51 9.16 1.87
N GLU A 21 2.53 10.08 1.87
CA GLU A 21 2.75 11.49 2.15
C GLU A 21 3.31 11.74 3.56
N GLU A 22 2.83 10.98 4.55
CA GLU A 22 3.36 11.03 5.91
C GLU A 22 4.81 10.53 5.98
N SER A 23 5.11 9.43 5.29
CA SER A 23 6.46 8.85 5.24
C SER A 23 7.44 9.80 4.53
N LEU A 24 7.00 10.51 3.49
CA LEU A 24 7.77 11.59 2.85
C LEU A 24 8.05 12.74 3.83
N LYS A 25 7.02 13.23 4.54
CA LYS A 25 7.19 14.29 5.54
C LYS A 25 8.17 13.87 6.64
N LEU A 26 8.12 12.61 7.06
CA LEU A 26 9.07 12.04 8.01
C LEU A 26 10.47 11.95 7.40
N TYR A 27 10.60 11.54 6.14
CA TYR A 27 11.88 11.45 5.43
C TYR A 27 12.62 12.79 5.39
N PHE A 28 11.91 13.88 5.06
CA PHE A 28 12.49 15.23 5.06
C PHE A 28 12.90 15.71 6.46
N LYS A 29 12.28 15.19 7.53
CA LYS A 29 12.58 15.55 8.93
C LYS A 29 13.55 14.60 9.60
N ALA A 30 13.80 13.42 9.03
CA ALA A 30 14.57 12.36 9.65
C ALA A 30 16.08 12.54 9.41
N PRO A 31 16.92 12.15 10.38
CA PRO A 31 18.37 12.09 10.21
C PRO A 31 18.75 10.98 9.21
N ASP A 32 19.92 11.09 8.59
CA ASP A 32 20.43 10.16 7.55
C ASP A 32 20.36 8.69 7.96
N SER A 33 20.54 8.37 9.24
CA SER A 33 20.45 7.00 9.77
C SER A 33 19.05 6.36 9.64
N LYS A 34 17.99 7.15 9.52
CA LYS A 34 16.60 6.65 9.37
C LYS A 34 16.05 6.82 7.95
N ARG A 35 16.77 7.53 7.08
CA ARG A 35 16.44 7.72 5.67
C ARG A 35 16.28 6.42 4.88
N PRO A 36 17.22 5.45 4.93
CA PRO A 36 17.12 4.25 4.08
C PRO A 36 15.86 3.41 4.36
N GLY A 37 15.43 3.31 5.63
CA GLY A 37 14.19 2.60 5.98
C GLY A 37 12.92 3.35 5.55
N LEU A 38 12.98 4.68 5.47
CA LEU A 38 11.88 5.50 4.94
C LEU A 38 11.86 5.47 3.41
N GLU A 39 13.02 5.47 2.75
CA GLU A 39 13.13 5.31 1.30
C GLU A 39 12.50 4.00 0.84
N GLU A 40 12.88 2.87 1.46
CA GLU A 40 12.27 1.56 1.13
C GLU A 40 10.74 1.58 1.28
N LYS A 41 10.25 2.25 2.34
CA LYS A 41 8.81 2.41 2.58
C LYS A 41 8.13 3.26 1.53
N ILE A 42 8.75 4.40 1.18
CA ILE A 42 8.25 5.38 0.21
C ILE A 42 8.21 4.74 -1.18
N GLU A 43 9.28 4.08 -1.59
CA GLU A 43 9.36 3.38 -2.88
C GLU A 43 8.33 2.25 -2.95
N GLY A 44 8.20 1.42 -1.91
CA GLY A 44 7.21 0.35 -1.88
C GLY A 44 5.77 0.86 -1.93
N LEU A 45 5.45 1.92 -1.19
CA LEU A 45 4.13 2.56 -1.24
C LEU A 45 3.86 3.23 -2.59
N ARG A 46 4.87 3.87 -3.17
CA ARG A 46 4.77 4.47 -4.51
C ARG A 46 4.49 3.41 -5.56
N ASN A 47 5.27 2.32 -5.57
CA ASN A 47 5.08 1.24 -6.53
C ASN A 47 3.69 0.60 -6.33
N PHE A 48 3.29 0.36 -5.09
CA PHE A 48 1.93 -0.10 -4.78
C PHE A 48 0.85 0.84 -5.33
N LEU A 49 0.98 2.15 -5.17
CA LEU A 49 0.03 3.15 -5.68
C LEU A 49 0.01 3.25 -7.21
N GLU A 50 1.15 3.06 -7.87
CA GLU A 50 1.26 3.17 -9.33
C GLU A 50 0.88 1.86 -10.06
N HIS A 51 1.15 0.71 -9.46
CA HIS A 51 0.99 -0.61 -10.10
C HIS A 51 -0.20 -1.41 -9.59
N SER A 52 -0.80 -1.09 -8.43
CA SER A 52 -1.93 -1.87 -7.92
C SER A 52 -3.24 -1.50 -8.58
N ASP A 53 -3.98 -2.53 -8.97
CA ASP A 53 -5.31 -2.38 -9.55
C ASP A 53 -6.38 -2.16 -8.45
N PHE A 54 -6.48 -0.92 -7.96
CA PHE A 54 -7.44 -0.55 -6.91
C PHE A 54 -8.89 -0.76 -7.31
N ASN A 55 -9.20 -0.66 -8.61
CA ASN A 55 -10.54 -0.92 -9.10
C ASN A 55 -10.92 -2.40 -8.88
N HIS A 56 -10.00 -3.31 -9.22
CA HIS A 56 -10.18 -4.74 -8.98
C HIS A 56 -10.24 -5.07 -7.48
N LEU A 57 -9.38 -4.45 -6.65
CA LEU A 57 -9.40 -4.63 -5.19
C LEU A 57 -10.74 -4.17 -4.58
N ARG A 58 -11.17 -2.94 -4.90
CA ARG A 58 -12.45 -2.37 -4.44
C ARG A 58 -13.65 -3.21 -4.89
N SER A 59 -13.57 -3.85 -6.07
CA SER A 59 -14.62 -4.76 -6.55
C SER A 59 -14.55 -6.14 -5.91
N SER A 60 -13.38 -6.58 -5.46
CA SER A 60 -13.18 -7.92 -4.88
C SER A 60 -13.61 -7.99 -3.42
N ASN A 61 -13.45 -6.90 -2.66
CA ASN A 61 -13.86 -6.85 -1.26
C ASN A 61 -14.31 -5.41 -0.85
N PRO A 62 -15.50 -5.24 -0.24
CA PRO A 62 -16.00 -3.94 0.19
C PRO A 62 -15.13 -3.23 1.24
N VAL A 63 -14.30 -3.96 1.98
CA VAL A 63 -13.32 -3.38 2.93
C VAL A 63 -12.26 -2.56 2.19
N PHE A 64 -11.79 -3.01 1.02
CA PHE A 64 -10.87 -2.23 0.18
C PHE A 64 -11.48 -0.92 -0.34
N ALA A 65 -12.80 -0.92 -0.51
CA ALA A 65 -13.58 0.25 -0.87
C ALA A 65 -13.85 1.21 0.30
N GLY A 66 -13.42 0.87 1.53
CA GLY A 66 -13.75 1.66 2.73
C GLY A 66 -15.25 1.72 3.00
N ARG A 67 -16.03 0.76 2.46
CA ARG A 67 -17.47 0.64 2.73
C ARG A 67 -17.73 -0.12 4.01
N GLU A 68 -16.92 -1.14 4.27
CA GLU A 68 -16.81 -1.80 5.56
C GLU A 68 -15.51 -1.36 6.21
N GLY A 69 -15.60 -0.84 7.44
CA GLY A 69 -14.42 -0.45 8.16
C GLY A 69 -13.57 -1.67 8.51
N GLY A 70 -12.27 -1.60 8.24
CA GLY A 70 -11.37 -2.71 8.46
C GLY A 70 -9.91 -2.29 8.48
N LYS A 71 -9.03 -3.23 8.82
CA LYS A 71 -7.58 -3.02 8.81
C LYS A 71 -6.96 -3.98 7.81
N ALA A 72 -6.12 -3.44 6.94
CA ALA A 72 -5.35 -4.21 5.99
C ALA A 72 -3.87 -4.10 6.33
N VAL A 73 -3.11 -5.16 6.09
CA VAL A 73 -1.65 -5.15 6.20
C VAL A 73 -1.08 -5.28 4.80
N LEU A 74 -0.34 -4.28 4.33
CA LEU A 74 0.39 -4.33 3.09
C LEU A 74 1.79 -4.91 3.34
N HIS A 75 2.08 -6.04 2.74
CA HIS A 75 3.35 -6.73 2.75
C HIS A 75 4.10 -6.37 1.48
N LEU A 76 5.15 -5.57 1.63
CA LEU A 76 6.12 -5.27 0.59
C LEU A 76 7.14 -6.40 0.57
N LEU A 77 7.06 -7.29 -0.43
CA LEU A 77 7.99 -8.40 -0.62
C LEU A 77 9.24 -7.98 -1.40
N GLY A 78 9.16 -6.87 -2.15
CA GLY A 78 10.27 -6.30 -2.93
C GLY A 78 9.98 -6.27 -4.43
N GLY A 79 10.54 -5.28 -5.12
CA GLY A 79 10.26 -5.05 -6.54
C GLY A 79 8.79 -4.70 -6.80
N ASP A 80 8.14 -5.47 -7.66
CA ASP A 80 6.71 -5.34 -8.03
C ASP A 80 5.79 -6.30 -7.24
N LEU A 81 6.34 -7.00 -6.24
CA LEU A 81 5.58 -7.98 -5.46
C LEU A 81 5.06 -7.35 -4.16
N PHE A 82 3.73 -7.28 -4.07
CA PHE A 82 3.02 -6.83 -2.89
C PHE A 82 1.91 -7.84 -2.54
N GLU A 83 1.67 -8.03 -1.25
CA GLU A 83 0.53 -8.80 -0.75
C GLU A 83 -0.25 -7.95 0.25
N ILE A 84 -1.57 -8.11 0.29
CA ILE A 84 -2.43 -7.40 1.23
C ILE A 84 -3.15 -8.45 2.07
N GLU A 85 -2.98 -8.39 3.39
CA GLU A 85 -3.67 -9.26 4.33
C GLU A 85 -4.84 -8.51 4.97
N ILE A 86 -6.05 -9.07 4.94
CA ILE A 86 -7.23 -8.57 5.67
C ILE A 86 -7.84 -9.73 6.43
N ASP A 87 -7.96 -9.61 7.74
CA ASP A 87 -8.63 -10.60 8.60
C ASP A 87 -8.13 -12.05 8.37
N GLY A 88 -6.81 -12.20 8.17
CA GLY A 88 -6.17 -13.49 7.86
C GLY A 88 -6.31 -13.97 6.42
N THR A 89 -7.02 -13.24 5.56
CA THR A 89 -7.13 -13.51 4.12
C THR A 89 -6.06 -12.73 3.35
N LEU A 90 -5.23 -13.44 2.59
CA LEU A 90 -4.20 -12.85 1.73
C LEU A 90 -4.73 -12.55 0.33
N TYR A 91 -4.53 -11.32 -0.11
CA TYR A 91 -4.89 -10.80 -1.41
C TYR A 91 -3.64 -10.38 -2.16
N LYS A 92 -3.48 -10.89 -3.38
CA LYS A 92 -2.42 -10.47 -4.28
C LYS A 92 -3.00 -9.47 -5.27
N PRO A 93 -2.73 -8.15 -5.14
CA PRO A 93 -3.08 -7.23 -6.21
C PRO A 93 -2.43 -7.73 -7.49
N LYS A 94 -3.21 -7.87 -8.56
CA LYS A 94 -2.61 -8.02 -9.88
C LYS A 94 -1.86 -6.73 -10.14
N GLY A 95 -0.53 -6.78 -10.07
CA GLY A 95 0.30 -5.71 -10.59
C GLY A 95 -0.12 -5.49 -12.04
N LYS A 96 -0.32 -4.22 -12.42
CA LYS A 96 -0.64 -3.84 -13.78
C LYS A 96 0.43 -4.42 -14.69
N ASP A 97 0.09 -5.53 -15.32
CA ASP A 97 0.99 -6.35 -16.11
C ASP A 97 1.72 -5.44 -17.10
N ARG A 98 3.04 -5.30 -16.95
CA ARG A 98 3.91 -4.71 -17.99
C ARG A 98 3.93 -5.68 -19.19
N ARG A 99 2.78 -5.95 -19.80
CA ARG A 99 2.73 -6.44 -21.16
C ARG A 99 2.94 -5.24 -22.07
N GLN A 100 4.18 -5.14 -22.53
CA GLN A 100 4.53 -4.43 -23.75
C GLN A 100 3.47 -4.70 -24.82
N SER A 101 2.95 -3.64 -25.43
CA SER A 101 2.33 -3.65 -26.75
C SER A 101 2.70 -2.35 -27.44
#